data_AF-A0A3D5JW14-F1
#
_entry.id   AF-A0A3D5JW14-F1
#
_cell.length_a   1.000
_cell.length_b   1.000
_cell.length_c   1.000
_cell.angle_alpha   90.00
_cell.angle_beta   90.00
_cell.angle_gamma   90.00
#
_symmetry.space_group_name_H-M   'P 1'
#
loop_
_entity.id
_entity.type
_entity.pdbx_description
1 polymer ?
#
loop_
_entity_poly.entity_id
_entity_poly.type
_entity_poly.pdbx_seq_one_letter_code
_entity_poly.pdbx_strand_id
1 'polypeptide(L)'
;MTRRDRPAADIGRRRLLQGGLGAGISALLPSIARAAAIAPHARGGSLEDLQHIVVFMQENRSFDHYFGTLPGVRGFGDRFVAPAAPLRE
;
A
#
# COMPACT_ATOMS: atom_id res chain seq x y z
N MET A 1 56.02 3.49 -32.25
CA MET A 1 54.90 2.52 -32.18
C MET A 1 54.83 2.01 -30.74
N THR A 2 54.13 2.67 -29.80
CA THR A 2 52.73 2.36 -29.48
C THR A 2 52.21 3.39 -28.46
N ARG A 3 51.43 4.37 -28.90
CA ARG A 3 50.55 5.15 -28.02
C ARG A 3 49.22 4.40 -27.97
N ARG A 4 48.98 3.65 -26.90
CA ARG A 4 47.66 3.04 -26.65
C ARG A 4 46.80 4.14 -26.03
N ASP A 5 46.01 4.81 -26.86
CA ASP A 5 44.96 5.72 -26.38
C ASP A 5 44.00 4.89 -25.51
N ARG A 6 43.88 5.24 -24.22
CA ARG A 6 42.91 4.61 -23.31
C ARG A 6 41.54 5.21 -23.61
N PRO A 7 40.49 4.42 -23.89
CA PRO A 7 39.16 4.99 -24.09
C PRO A 7 38.65 5.59 -22.77
N ALA A 8 38.09 6.80 -22.85
CA ALA A 8 37.34 7.43 -21.77
C ALA A 8 36.27 6.46 -21.25
N ALA A 9 36.06 6.47 -19.94
CA ALA A 9 35.19 5.55 -19.23
C ALA A 9 33.82 5.38 -19.90
N ASP A 10 33.51 4.16 -20.36
CA ASP A 10 32.19 3.77 -20.85
C ASP A 10 31.23 3.64 -19.65
N ILE A 11 30.47 4.71 -19.38
CA ILE A 11 29.48 4.73 -18.31
C ILE A 11 28.22 4.00 -18.81
N GLY A 12 28.16 2.70 -18.54
CA GLY A 12 27.05 1.85 -18.98
C GLY A 12 25.67 2.31 -18.50
N ARG A 13 24.65 2.19 -19.35
CA ARG A 13 23.23 2.57 -19.11
C ARG A 13 22.69 2.12 -17.74
N ARG A 14 23.03 0.90 -17.30
CA ARG A 14 22.62 0.38 -15.99
C ARG A 14 23.14 1.23 -14.83
N ARG A 15 24.37 1.73 -14.92
CA ARG A 15 24.98 2.57 -13.88
C ARG A 15 24.36 3.96 -13.85
N LEU A 16 23.96 4.49 -15.01
CA LEU A 16 23.17 5.73 -15.11
C LEU A 16 21.78 5.56 -14.48
N LEU A 17 21.07 4.46 -14.78
CA LEU A 17 19.76 4.18 -14.19
C LEU A 17 19.85 3.95 -12.66
N GLN A 18 20.86 3.23 -12.19
CA GLN A 18 21.12 3.05 -10.75
C GLN A 18 21.43 4.38 -10.05
N GLY A 19 22.21 5.26 -10.68
CA GLY A 19 22.47 6.61 -10.16
C GLY A 19 21.21 7.49 -10.14
N GLY A 20 20.36 7.39 -11.17
CA GLY A 20 19.09 8.11 -11.26
C GLY A 20 18.06 7.68 -10.21
N LEU A 21 17.96 6.38 -9.93
CA LEU A 21 17.09 5.84 -8.87
C LEU A 21 17.55 6.29 -7.47
N GLY A 22 18.86 6.29 -7.20
CA GLY A 22 19.41 6.76 -5.93
C GLY A 22 19.17 8.26 -5.67
N ALA A 23 19.34 9.10 -6.70
CA ALA A 23 19.08 10.54 -6.61
C ALA A 23 17.58 10.87 -6.52
N GLY A 24 16.74 10.16 -7.29
CA GLY A 24 15.29 10.39 -7.32
C GLY A 24 14.59 10.08 -6.00
N ILE A 25 14.95 8.96 -5.35
CA ILE A 25 14.39 8.60 -4.03
C ILE A 25 14.93 9.55 -2.95
N SER A 26 16.21 9.92 -3.02
CA SER A 26 16.82 10.84 -2.05
C SER A 26 16.14 12.22 -2.05
N ALA A 27 15.68 12.69 -3.21
CA ALA A 27 14.92 13.93 -3.32
C ALA A 27 13.55 13.90 -2.62
N LEU A 28 12.96 12.71 -2.43
CA LEU A 28 11.68 12.52 -1.73
C LEU A 28 11.84 12.34 -0.21
N LEU A 29 13.04 12.04 0.29
CA LEU A 29 13.25 11.82 1.73
C LEU A 29 12.83 13.02 2.60
N PRO A 30 13.07 14.29 2.22
CA PRO A 30 12.63 15.43 3.04
C PRO A 30 11.10 15.61 3.10
N SER A 31 10.37 15.19 2.06
CA SER A 31 8.89 15.26 2.08
C SER A 31 8.30 14.11 2.89
N ILE A 32 8.87 12.90 2.77
CA ILE A 32 8.50 11.74 3.60
C ILE A 32 8.77 12.04 5.08
N ALA A 33 9.95 12.58 5.41
CA ALA A 33 10.30 12.94 6.79
C ALA A 33 9.36 14.02 7.35
N ARG A 34 8.99 15.02 6.54
CA ARG A 34 7.99 16.03 6.93
C ARG A 34 6.61 15.42 7.17
N ALA A 35 6.16 14.51 6.32
CA ALA A 35 4.87 13.83 6.49
C ALA A 35 4.86 12.92 7.73
N ALA A 36 5.95 12.19 7.98
CA ALA A 36 6.09 11.32 9.14
C ALA A 36 6.19 12.09 10.47
N ALA A 37 6.66 13.34 10.44
CA ALA A 37 6.72 14.21 11.61
C ALA A 37 5.35 14.81 12.00
N ILE A 38 4.32 14.66 11.16
CA ILE A 38 2.97 15.10 11.49
C ILE A 38 2.42 14.15 12.54
N ALA A 39 2.21 14.66 13.76
CA ALA A 39 1.56 13.90 14.80
C ALA A 39 0.16 13.47 14.33
N PRO A 40 -0.20 12.18 14.46
CA PRO A 40 -1.53 11.73 14.12
C PRO A 40 -2.54 12.49 14.98
N HIS A 41 -3.63 12.96 14.36
CA HIS A 41 -4.78 13.55 15.05
C HIS A 41 -5.63 12.45 15.71
N ALA A 42 -4.97 11.55 16.46
CA ALA A 42 -5.63 10.46 17.17
C ALA A 42 -6.25 11.03 18.45
N ARG A 43 -7.55 11.31 18.41
CA ARG A 43 -8.35 11.44 19.61
C ARG A 43 -8.70 10.02 20.09
N GLY A 44 -8.55 9.78 21.40
CA GLY A 44 -9.11 8.72 22.26
C GLY A 44 -9.15 7.25 21.82
N GLY A 45 -9.27 6.95 20.53
CA GLY A 45 -9.61 5.64 20.00
C GLY A 45 -11.07 5.27 20.21
N SER A 46 -11.91 6.22 20.66
CA SER A 46 -13.31 5.97 20.97
C SER A 46 -14.22 6.26 19.78
N LEU A 47 -15.43 5.69 19.79
CA LEU A 47 -16.45 5.98 18.79
C LEU A 47 -16.87 7.46 18.83
N GLU A 48 -16.80 8.11 19.99
CA GLU A 48 -17.07 9.56 20.14
C GLU A 48 -16.09 10.43 19.35
N ASP A 49 -14.95 9.89 18.91
CA ASP A 49 -13.95 10.66 18.16
C ASP A 49 -14.27 10.79 16.66
N LEU A 50 -15.21 9.99 16.14
CA LEU A 50 -15.59 10.01 14.73
C LEU A 50 -16.38 11.29 14.37
N GLN A 51 -15.84 12.10 13.45
CA GLN A 51 -16.51 13.33 12.98
C GLN A 51 -17.46 13.07 11.80
N HIS A 52 -17.07 12.17 10.90
CA HIS A 52 -17.78 11.93 9.65
C HIS A 52 -17.76 10.44 9.33
N ILE A 53 -18.93 9.89 9.02
CA ILE A 53 -19.09 8.54 8.50
C ILE A 53 -19.56 8.67 7.05
N VAL A 54 -18.76 8.15 6.12
CA VAL A 54 -19.16 8.04 4.71
C VAL A 54 -19.63 6.62 4.48
N VAL A 55 -20.94 6.46 4.25
CA VAL A 55 -21.52 5.16 3.94
C VAL A 55 -21.69 5.03 2.43
N PHE A 56 -20.96 4.09 1.83
CA PHE A 56 -21.17 3.72 0.43
C PHE A 56 -22.26 2.66 0.34
N MET A 57 -23.36 3.01 -0.32
CA MET A 57 -24.39 2.05 -0.68
C MET A 57 -23.98 1.39 -1.99
N GLN A 58 -23.70 0.09 -1.94
CA GLN A 58 -23.39 -0.69 -3.14
C GLN A 58 -24.64 -1.36 -3.69
N GLU A 59 -24.59 -1.72 -4.97
CA GLU A 59 -25.63 -2.51 -5.62
C GLU A 59 -25.80 -3.88 -4.96
N ASN A 60 -26.83 -4.61 -5.39
CA ASN A 60 -27.09 -5.99 -4.99
C ASN A 60 -26.05 -6.96 -5.58
N ARG A 61 -24.85 -6.94 -5.00
CA ARG A 61 -23.72 -7.81 -5.31
C ARG A 61 -23.39 -8.58 -4.03
N SER A 62 -23.35 -9.91 -4.12
CA SER A 62 -23.03 -10.75 -2.96
C SER A 62 -21.59 -10.55 -2.49
N PHE A 63 -21.32 -10.89 -1.24
CA PHE A 63 -19.96 -10.85 -0.68
C PHE A 63 -18.96 -11.64 -1.55
N ASP A 64 -19.34 -12.84 -1.99
CA ASP A 64 -18.48 -13.69 -2.83
C ASP A 64 -18.16 -13.05 -4.18
N HIS A 65 -19.07 -12.22 -4.73
CA HIS A 65 -18.82 -11.51 -5.98
C HIS A 65 -17.63 -10.54 -5.86
N TYR A 66 -17.49 -9.86 -4.73
CA TYR A 66 -16.40 -8.90 -4.51
C TYR A 66 -15.17 -9.55 -3.87
N PHE A 67 -15.37 -10.52 -2.99
CA PHE A 67 -14.34 -10.99 -2.06
C PHE A 67 -14.19 -12.51 -2.02
N GLY A 68 -14.82 -13.26 -2.92
CA GLY A 68 -14.81 -14.74 -2.90
C GLY A 68 -13.42 -15.36 -3.07
N THR A 69 -12.41 -14.58 -3.49
CA THR A 69 -11.00 -15.00 -3.61
C THR A 69 -10.09 -14.42 -2.53
N LEU A 70 -10.63 -13.63 -1.59
CA LEU A 70 -9.84 -12.99 -0.55
C LEU A 70 -9.30 -14.05 0.44
N PRO A 71 -8.00 -14.04 0.79
CA PRO A 71 -7.46 -15.00 1.74
C PRO A 71 -8.21 -14.99 3.07
N GLY A 72 -8.59 -16.18 3.55
CA GLY A 72 -9.33 -16.34 4.82
C GLY A 72 -10.86 -16.25 4.70
N VAL A 73 -11.40 -15.94 3.52
CA VAL A 73 -12.84 -16.11 3.26
C VAL A 73 -13.15 -17.58 2.96
N ARG A 74 -14.39 -18.01 3.22
CA ARG A 74 -14.82 -19.39 2.94
C ARG A 74 -14.92 -19.67 1.43
N GLY A 75 -15.05 -18.62 0.63
CA GLY A 75 -14.99 -18.63 -0.83
C GLY A 75 -16.27 -19.15 -1.50
N PHE A 76 -16.25 -19.24 -2.83
CA PHE A 76 -17.40 -19.65 -3.67
C PHE A 76 -17.94 -21.08 -3.41
N GLY A 77 -17.19 -21.90 -2.67
CA GLY A 77 -17.53 -23.30 -2.41
C GLY A 77 -18.40 -23.52 -1.16
N ASP A 78 -18.65 -22.46 -0.38
CA ASP A 78 -19.43 -22.59 0.83
C ASP A 78 -20.93 -22.43 0.57
N ARG A 79 -21.68 -23.50 0.84
CA ARG A 79 -23.12 -23.57 0.63
C ARG A 79 -23.93 -23.15 1.86
N PHE A 80 -23.27 -22.92 3.00
CA PHE A 80 -23.96 -22.69 4.27
C PHE A 80 -23.49 -21.38 4.93
N VAL A 81 -24.43 -20.62 5.47
CA VAL A 81 -24.10 -19.51 6.37
C VAL A 81 -23.48 -20.11 7.63
N ALA A 82 -22.24 -19.71 7.97
CA ALA A 82 -21.67 -20.10 9.25
C ALA A 82 -22.58 -19.64 10.41
N PRO A 83 -22.78 -20.47 11.43
CA PRO A 83 -23.65 -20.13 12.55
C PRO A 83 -23.23 -18.81 13.20
N ALA A 84 -24.19 -17.92 13.43
CA ALA A 84 -23.97 -16.76 14.28
C ALA A 84 -23.68 -17.24 15.71
N ALA A 85 -22.71 -16.62 16.38
CA ALA A 85 -22.48 -16.86 17.80
C ALA A 85 -23.76 -16.51 18.58
N PRO A 86 -24.11 -17.26 19.64
CA PRO A 86 -25.28 -16.96 20.44
C PRO A 86 -25.15 -15.56 21.04
N LEU A 87 -26.24 -14.80 21.00
CA LEU A 87 -26.32 -13.51 21.67
C LEU A 87 -26.12 -13.74 23.17
N ARG A 88 -25.19 -12.99 23.76
CA ARG A 88 -25.08 -12.93 25.21
C ARG A 88 -26.21 -12.04 25.70
N GLU A 89 -27.10 -12.64 26.46
CA GLU A 89 -28.12 -11.96 27.26
C GLU A 89 -27.52 -11.07 28.34
#